data_AF-A0A0M9VNQ1-F1
#
_entry.id   AF-A0A0M9VNQ1-F1
#
_cell.length_a   1.000
_cell.length_b   1.000
_cell.length_c   1.000
_cell.angle_alpha   90.00
_cell.angle_beta   90.00
_cell.angle_gamma   90.00
#
_symmetry.space_group_name_H-M   'P 1'
#
loop_
_entity.id
_entity.type
_entity.pdbx_description
1 polymer ?
#
loop_
_entity_poly.entity_id
_entity_poly.type
_entity_poly.pdbx_seq_one_letter_code
_entity_poly.pdbx_strand_id
1 'polypeptide(L)'
;MSTDDPSSSVAPLTTKEQDDILKARLSADEKYIRRIAKRLSSLVQASSADEHEALTLLLKSDLQMFERHIERLRASASVTSDYDIQTYNEEAKALMKQCEQEKEKISELKQVLNEAQQDRQHKVEYNEIARKILVYPSRDDMEMTLQELKDKITTLQTDIAKYDEASSQARNGLQDVSGIVQRLHGDVRASLGMKPLLVENVAESQAASTSLDPAAPSFTPTSQPAGKRDHSDSKESDASTQTLSPSKEAQPAKRTKTSKGSSST
;
A
#
# COMPACT_ATOMS: atom_id res chain seq x y z
N MET A 1 38.84 -6.72 6.24
CA MET A 1 39.61 -5.59 6.77
C MET A 1 38.61 -4.49 7.02
N SER A 2 38.08 -4.41 8.24
CA SER A 2 37.08 -3.42 8.65
C SER A 2 37.81 -2.35 9.44
N THR A 3 37.85 -1.13 8.90
CA THR A 3 38.32 0.06 9.58
C THR A 3 37.10 0.70 10.25
N ASP A 4 36.83 0.29 11.48
CA ASP A 4 35.97 1.05 12.40
C ASP A 4 36.76 2.29 12.80
N ASP A 5 36.52 3.41 12.11
CA ASP A 5 36.91 4.73 12.61
C ASP A 5 35.91 5.14 13.70
N PRO A 6 36.33 5.27 14.98
CA PRO A 6 35.49 5.88 15.98
C PRO A 6 35.38 7.37 15.66
N SER A 7 34.28 7.76 15.01
CA SER A 7 33.85 9.15 14.94
C SER A 7 33.80 9.70 16.37
N SER A 8 34.86 10.42 16.75
CA SER A 8 34.92 11.09 18.03
C SER A 8 33.82 12.14 18.05
N SER A 9 32.68 11.77 18.63
CA SER A 9 31.60 12.66 18.98
C SER A 9 32.18 13.67 19.99
N VAL A 10 32.72 14.76 19.46
CA VAL A 10 33.11 15.90 20.28
C VAL A 10 31.83 16.51 20.77
N ALA A 11 31.45 16.19 22.01
CA ALA A 11 30.29 16.79 22.65
C ALA A 11 30.44 18.32 22.61
N PRO A 12 29.40 19.06 22.20
CA PRO A 12 29.48 20.51 22.12
C PRO A 12 29.79 21.07 23.51
N LEU A 13 30.82 21.92 23.60
CA LEU A 13 31.20 22.56 24.86
C LEU A 13 30.02 23.31 25.44
N THR A 14 29.84 23.21 26.75
CA THR A 14 28.80 23.97 27.45
C THR A 14 29.10 25.46 27.37
N THR A 15 28.07 26.31 27.39
CA THR A 15 28.22 27.78 27.30
C THR A 15 29.19 28.33 28.35
N LYS A 16 29.19 27.73 29.55
CA LYS A 16 30.09 28.12 30.63
C LYS A 16 31.56 27.82 30.31
N GLU A 17 31.84 26.65 29.74
CA GLU A 17 33.20 26.28 29.35
C GLU A 17 33.72 27.19 28.23
N GLN A 18 32.85 27.56 27.28
CA GLN A 18 33.18 28.52 26.24
C GLN A 18 33.55 29.89 26.84
N ASP A 19 32.75 30.41 27.76
CA ASP A 19 33.03 31.67 28.46
C ASP A 19 34.34 31.64 29.26
N ASP A 20 34.62 30.53 29.92
CA ASP A 20 35.86 30.36 30.70
C ASP A 20 37.10 30.32 29.79
N ILE A 21 36.99 29.68 28.62
CA ILE A 21 38.03 29.70 27.58
C ILE A 21 38.24 31.11 27.03
N LEU A 22 37.16 31.85 26.78
CA LEU A 22 37.23 33.24 26.29
C LEU A 22 37.90 34.15 27.32
N LYS A 23 37.54 34.04 28.61
CA LYS A 23 38.20 34.79 29.69
C LYS A 23 39.68 34.45 29.81
N ALA A 24 40.03 33.16 29.71
CA ALA A 24 41.41 32.72 29.76
C ALA A 24 42.23 33.33 28.60
N ARG A 25 41.70 33.32 27.38
CA ARG A 25 42.33 33.95 26.20
C ARG A 25 42.49 35.46 26.38
N LEU A 26 41.43 36.16 26.75
CA LEU A 26 41.47 37.62 26.98
C LEU A 26 42.50 37.99 28.06
N SER A 27 42.57 37.23 29.15
CA SER A 27 43.53 37.47 30.23
C SER A 27 44.99 37.29 29.79
N ALA A 28 45.25 36.36 28.86
CA ALA A 28 46.58 36.12 28.30
C ALA A 28 47.02 37.27 27.37
N ASP A 29 46.10 37.79 26.56
CA ASP A 29 46.35 38.91 25.65
C ASP A 29 46.62 40.21 26.43
N GLU A 30 45.85 40.44 27.50
CA GLU A 30 45.96 41.63 28.35
C GLU A 30 47.30 41.70 29.11
N LYS A 31 48.03 40.57 29.26
CA LYS A 31 49.35 40.51 29.90
C LYS A 31 50.39 41.37 29.17
N TYR A 32 50.39 41.38 27.84
CA TYR A 32 51.34 42.17 27.04
C TYR A 32 51.05 43.66 27.17
N ILE A 33 49.77 44.04 27.13
CA ILE A 33 49.31 45.42 27.30
C ILE A 33 49.68 45.93 28.71
N ARG A 34 49.40 45.14 29.76
CA ARG A 34 49.80 45.49 31.13
C ARG A 34 51.31 45.68 31.29
N ARG A 35 52.11 44.82 30.63
CA ARG A 35 53.58 44.93 30.66
C ARG A 35 54.05 46.22 30.00
N ILE A 36 53.53 46.55 28.82
CA ILE A 36 53.84 47.79 28.09
C ILE A 36 53.43 49.01 28.91
N ALA A 37 52.22 49.02 29.47
CA ALA A 37 51.73 50.11 30.31
C ALA A 37 52.63 50.33 31.54
N LYS A 38 53.02 49.24 32.23
CA LYS A 38 53.95 49.31 33.36
C LYS A 38 55.31 49.86 32.94
N ARG A 39 55.83 49.41 31.77
CA ARG A 39 57.11 49.88 31.23
C ARG A 39 57.07 51.37 30.87
N LEU A 40 55.98 51.85 30.29
CA LEU A 40 55.73 53.27 30.01
C LEU A 40 55.68 54.09 31.30
N SER A 41 54.95 53.63 32.33
CA SER A 41 54.93 54.31 33.63
C SER A 41 56.31 54.39 34.27
N SER A 42 57.11 53.32 34.18
CA SER A 42 58.50 53.33 34.67
C SER A 42 59.40 54.27 33.86
N LEU A 43 59.20 54.38 32.55
CA LEU A 43 59.94 55.31 31.70
C LEU A 43 59.67 56.77 32.09
N VAL A 44 58.41 57.12 32.35
CA VAL A 44 58.01 58.47 32.79
C VAL A 44 58.59 58.82 34.17
N GLN A 45 58.83 57.83 35.02
CA GLN A 45 59.39 58.02 36.37
C GLN A 45 60.92 57.97 36.41
N ALA A 46 61.59 57.63 35.30
CA ALA A 46 63.04 57.53 35.24
C ALA A 46 63.70 58.89 35.45
N SER A 47 64.68 58.95 36.35
CA SER A 47 65.34 60.22 36.73
C SER A 47 66.75 60.36 36.13
N SER A 48 67.36 59.24 35.74
CA SER A 48 68.69 59.19 35.11
C SER A 48 68.60 58.94 33.61
N ALA A 49 69.50 59.54 32.84
CA ALA A 49 69.60 59.33 31.39
C ALA A 49 69.88 57.87 31.02
N ASP A 50 70.78 57.20 31.77
CA ASP A 50 71.15 55.81 31.54
C ASP A 50 69.98 54.84 31.80
N GLU A 51 69.17 55.13 32.82
CA GLU A 51 67.94 54.38 33.11
C GLU A 51 66.90 54.56 32.00
N HIS A 52 66.81 55.77 31.46
CA HIS A 52 65.88 56.10 30.39
C HIS A 52 66.22 55.35 29.10
N GLU A 53 67.50 55.24 28.75
CA GLU A 53 67.95 54.49 27.58
C GLU A 53 67.67 52.97 27.72
N ALA A 54 67.98 52.40 28.88
CA ALA A 54 67.72 50.99 29.17
C ALA A 54 66.21 50.65 29.12
N LEU A 55 65.36 51.50 29.70
CA LEU A 55 63.91 51.31 29.68
C LEU A 55 63.32 51.48 28.27
N THR A 56 63.90 52.36 27.45
CA THR A 56 63.48 52.57 26.04
C THR A 56 63.77 51.33 25.19
N LEU A 57 64.96 50.73 25.33
CA LEU A 57 65.29 49.48 24.64
C LEU A 57 64.35 48.34 25.04
N LEU A 58 64.02 48.26 26.32
CA LEU A 58 63.16 47.23 26.85
C LEU A 58 61.69 47.42 26.43
N LEU A 59 61.21 48.66 26.38
CA LEU A 59 59.90 49.00 25.80
C LEU A 59 59.84 48.63 24.31
N LYS A 60 60.89 48.93 23.54
CA LYS A 60 60.96 48.55 22.12
C LYS A 60 60.87 47.03 21.93
N SER A 61 61.57 46.26 22.75
CA SER A 61 61.48 44.79 22.76
C SER A 61 60.07 44.30 23.14
N ASP A 62 59.45 44.89 24.17
CA ASP A 62 58.09 44.56 24.61
C ASP A 62 57.05 44.88 23.50
N LEU A 63 57.21 45.99 22.76
CA LEU A 63 56.38 46.34 21.61
C LEU A 63 56.54 45.36 20.45
N GLN A 64 57.76 44.96 20.11
CA GLN A 64 58.02 43.96 19.07
C GLN A 64 57.42 42.58 19.42
N MET A 65 57.47 42.19 20.69
CA MET A 65 56.81 40.97 21.15
C MET A 65 55.29 41.05 21.03
N PHE A 66 54.71 42.22 21.33
CA PHE A 66 53.26 42.45 21.19
C PHE A 66 52.81 42.45 19.72
N GLU A 67 53.57 43.09 18.83
CA GLU A 67 53.34 43.09 17.38
C GLU A 67 53.29 41.66 16.82
N ARG A 68 54.32 40.85 17.10
CA ARG A 68 54.36 39.43 16.70
C ARG A 68 53.21 38.61 17.29
N HIS A 69 52.78 38.92 18.51
CA HIS A 69 51.64 38.26 19.14
C HIS A 69 50.32 38.56 18.41
N ILE A 70 50.09 39.82 18.03
CA ILE A 70 48.93 40.22 17.22
C ILE A 70 48.96 39.57 15.84
N GLU A 71 50.12 39.56 15.17
CA GLU A 71 50.26 38.92 13.85
C GLU A 71 49.91 37.43 13.92
N ARG A 72 50.40 36.73 14.95
CA ARG A 72 50.05 35.32 15.18
C ARG A 72 48.56 35.14 15.44
N LEU A 73 47.94 36.00 16.26
CA LEU A 73 46.49 35.94 16.52
C LEU A 73 45.69 36.13 15.23
N ARG A 74 46.08 37.11 14.41
CA ARG A 74 45.45 37.38 13.12
C ARG A 74 45.58 36.19 12.18
N ALA A 75 46.78 35.63 12.04
CA ALA A 75 47.02 34.46 11.20
C ALA A 75 46.24 33.24 11.70
N SER A 76 46.21 32.99 13.01
CA SER A 76 45.42 31.91 13.61
C SER A 76 43.94 32.11 13.37
N ALA A 77 43.43 33.34 13.52
CA ALA A 77 42.02 33.65 13.30
C ALA A 77 41.63 33.46 11.84
N SER A 78 42.40 33.98 10.87
CA SER A 78 42.07 33.83 9.45
C SER A 78 42.16 32.38 8.98
N VAL A 79 43.26 31.68 9.32
CA VAL A 79 43.45 30.29 8.87
C VAL A 79 42.40 29.37 9.48
N THR A 80 42.14 29.49 10.78
CA THR A 80 41.16 28.61 11.45
C THR A 80 39.74 28.97 11.01
N SER A 81 39.37 30.25 11.02
CA SER A 81 38.01 30.66 10.69
C SER A 81 37.65 30.33 9.23
N ASP A 82 38.47 30.74 8.26
CA ASP A 82 38.07 30.61 6.86
C ASP A 82 38.10 29.15 6.40
N TYR A 83 39.12 28.39 6.82
CA TYR A 83 39.24 26.97 6.51
C TYR A 83 38.15 26.15 7.18
N ASP A 84 37.89 26.36 8.47
CA ASP A 84 36.87 25.60 9.19
C ASP A 84 35.48 25.94 8.66
N ILE A 85 35.19 27.23 8.38
CA ILE A 85 33.92 27.64 7.75
C ILE A 85 33.75 26.97 6.40
N GLN A 86 34.80 26.91 5.57
CA GLN A 86 34.73 26.22 4.28
C GLN A 86 34.45 24.73 4.47
N THR A 87 35.19 24.07 5.37
CA THR A 87 35.04 22.64 5.65
C THR A 87 33.63 22.31 6.15
N TYR A 88 33.12 23.05 7.12
CA TYR A 88 31.75 22.86 7.62
C TYR A 88 30.70 23.13 6.55
N ASN A 89 30.92 24.09 5.65
CA ASN A 89 30.00 24.33 4.54
C ASN A 89 30.00 23.18 3.52
N GLU A 90 31.17 22.60 3.23
CA GLU A 90 31.29 21.44 2.35
C GLU A 90 30.63 20.21 2.98
N GLU A 91 30.87 19.96 4.26
CA GLU A 91 30.20 18.90 5.02
C GLU A 91 28.69 19.10 5.08
N ALA A 92 28.22 20.32 5.36
CA ALA A 92 26.79 20.64 5.37
C ALA A 92 26.13 20.37 4.01
N LYS A 93 26.79 20.73 2.90
CA LYS A 93 26.31 20.43 1.53
C LYS A 93 26.29 18.94 1.26
N ALA A 94 27.32 18.20 1.70
CA ALA A 94 27.36 16.75 1.55
C ALA A 94 26.21 16.07 2.32
N LEU A 95 25.95 16.55 3.54
CA LEU A 95 24.88 16.05 4.41
C LEU A 95 23.49 16.37 3.83
N MET A 96 23.30 17.57 3.27
CA MET A 96 22.07 17.92 2.54
C MET A 96 21.82 16.98 1.35
N LYS A 97 22.85 16.70 0.55
CA LYS A 97 22.76 15.77 -0.58
C LYS A 97 22.38 14.35 -0.10
N GLN A 98 22.96 13.88 1.00
CA GLN A 98 22.59 12.60 1.60
C GLN A 98 21.12 12.59 2.05
N CYS A 99 20.66 13.66 2.71
CA CYS A 99 19.25 13.78 3.10
C CYS A 99 18.29 13.77 1.90
N GLU A 100 18.68 14.38 0.77
CA GLU A 100 17.89 14.34 -0.47
C GLU A 100 17.82 12.91 -1.04
N GLN A 101 18.95 12.21 -1.13
CA GLN A 101 19.00 10.81 -1.57
C GLN A 101 18.17 9.88 -0.67
N GLU A 102 18.23 10.07 0.65
CA GLU A 102 17.42 9.30 1.59
C GLU A 102 15.91 9.58 1.42
N LYS A 103 15.53 10.84 1.15
CA LYS A 103 14.14 11.20 0.86
C LYS A 103 13.63 10.55 -0.43
N GLU A 104 14.45 10.55 -1.48
CA GLU A 104 14.13 9.86 -2.74
C GLU A 104 13.93 8.36 -2.50
N LYS A 105 14.84 7.71 -1.78
CA LYS A 105 14.73 6.29 -1.41
C LYS A 105 13.48 5.99 -0.60
N ILE A 106 13.10 6.86 0.34
CA ILE A 106 11.85 6.73 1.10
C ILE A 106 10.63 6.84 0.16
N SER A 107 10.68 7.74 -0.81
CA SER A 107 9.60 7.89 -1.81
C SER A 107 9.45 6.64 -2.67
N GLU A 108 10.55 6.07 -3.16
CA GLU A 108 10.56 4.82 -3.92
C GLU A 108 9.99 3.66 -3.10
N LEU A 109 10.43 3.51 -1.84
CA LEU A 109 9.93 2.46 -0.96
C LEU A 109 8.43 2.58 -0.66
N LYS A 110 7.91 3.81 -0.57
CA LYS A 110 6.46 4.06 -0.43
C LYS A 110 5.70 3.64 -1.68
N GLN A 111 6.25 3.87 -2.88
CA GLN A 111 5.64 3.42 -4.12
C GLN A 111 5.60 1.89 -4.19
N VAL A 112 6.73 1.22 -3.93
CA VAL A 112 6.80 -0.25 -3.91
C VAL A 112 5.83 -0.84 -2.89
N LEU A 113 5.69 -0.20 -1.72
CA LEU A 113 4.72 -0.63 -0.70
C LEU A 113 3.28 -0.53 -1.21
N ASN A 114 2.93 0.54 -1.94
CA ASN A 114 1.60 0.71 -2.51
C ASN A 114 1.32 -0.36 -3.59
N GLU A 115 2.26 -0.59 -4.50
CA GLU A 115 2.17 -1.64 -5.51
C GLU A 115 1.97 -3.02 -4.87
N ALA A 116 2.74 -3.36 -3.84
CA ALA A 116 2.59 -4.61 -3.11
C ALA A 116 1.24 -4.74 -2.39
N GLN A 117 0.67 -3.63 -1.90
CA GLN A 117 -0.67 -3.61 -1.30
C GLN A 117 -1.77 -3.85 -2.34
N GLN A 118 -1.66 -3.23 -3.52
CA GLN A 118 -2.57 -3.46 -4.64
C GLN A 118 -2.51 -4.91 -5.12
N ASP A 119 -1.31 -5.47 -5.28
CA ASP A 119 -1.12 -6.87 -5.64
C ASP A 119 -1.76 -7.83 -4.63
N ARG A 120 -1.63 -7.52 -3.33
CA ARG A 120 -2.30 -8.28 -2.29
C ARG A 120 -3.82 -8.18 -2.41
N GLN A 121 -4.35 -6.98 -2.68
CA GLN A 121 -5.79 -6.78 -2.87
C GLN A 121 -6.31 -7.58 -4.06
N HIS A 122 -5.63 -7.52 -5.22
CA HIS A 122 -5.99 -8.31 -6.39
C HIS A 122 -5.98 -9.81 -6.08
N LYS A 123 -4.96 -10.32 -5.36
CA LYS A 123 -4.91 -11.74 -4.94
C LYS A 123 -6.09 -12.12 -4.04
N VAL A 124 -6.51 -11.24 -3.14
CA VAL A 124 -7.70 -11.47 -2.29
C VAL A 124 -8.96 -11.53 -3.14
N GLU A 125 -9.13 -10.61 -4.10
CA GLU A 125 -10.26 -10.59 -5.03
C GLU A 125 -10.31 -11.85 -5.91
N TYR A 126 -9.17 -12.28 -6.46
CA TYR A 126 -9.05 -13.54 -7.20
C TYR A 126 -9.43 -14.75 -6.35
N ASN A 127 -8.98 -14.80 -5.10
CA ASN A 127 -9.34 -15.87 -4.17
C ASN A 127 -10.84 -15.87 -3.86
N GLU A 128 -11.46 -14.69 -3.76
CA GLU A 128 -12.90 -14.59 -3.54
C GLU A 128 -13.70 -15.10 -4.75
N ILE A 129 -13.29 -14.73 -5.96
CA ILE A 129 -13.88 -15.23 -7.21
C ILE A 129 -13.66 -16.75 -7.33
N ALA A 130 -12.46 -17.25 -7.04
CA ALA A 130 -12.16 -18.67 -7.07
C ALA A 130 -13.04 -19.46 -6.09
N ARG A 131 -13.27 -18.93 -4.88
CA ARG A 131 -14.21 -19.52 -3.92
C ARG A 131 -15.64 -19.56 -4.46
N LYS A 132 -16.10 -18.50 -5.14
CA LYS A 132 -17.42 -18.47 -5.77
C LYS A 132 -17.53 -19.50 -6.90
N ILE A 133 -16.48 -19.66 -7.71
CA ILE A 133 -16.44 -20.65 -8.81
C ILE A 133 -16.47 -22.09 -8.26
N LEU A 134 -15.78 -22.36 -7.16
CA LEU A 134 -15.70 -23.70 -6.56
C LEU A 134 -17.05 -24.25 -6.06
N VAL A 135 -18.06 -23.38 -5.88
CA VAL A 135 -19.42 -23.80 -5.52
C VAL A 135 -20.12 -24.54 -6.68
N TYR A 136 -19.71 -24.27 -7.91
CA TYR A 136 -20.29 -24.90 -9.09
C TYR A 136 -19.59 -26.24 -9.40
N PRO A 137 -20.32 -27.22 -9.94
CA PRO A 137 -19.72 -28.49 -10.38
C PRO A 137 -18.63 -28.26 -11.42
N SER A 138 -17.70 -29.21 -11.53
CA SER A 138 -16.63 -29.12 -12.52
C SER A 138 -17.22 -29.01 -13.92
N ARG A 139 -16.48 -28.36 -14.81
CA ARG A 139 -16.86 -28.27 -16.22
C ARG A 139 -17.05 -29.67 -16.82
N ASP A 140 -16.18 -30.60 -16.47
CA ASP A 140 -16.23 -31.98 -16.96
C ASP A 140 -17.50 -32.70 -16.47
N ASP A 141 -17.91 -32.49 -15.21
CA ASP A 141 -19.14 -33.05 -14.65
C ASP A 141 -20.38 -32.51 -15.37
N MET A 142 -20.39 -31.20 -15.67
CA MET A 142 -21.46 -30.59 -16.47
C MET A 142 -21.50 -31.14 -17.90
N GLU A 143 -20.34 -31.37 -18.52
CA GLU A 143 -20.28 -31.96 -19.86
C GLU A 143 -20.75 -33.43 -19.87
N MET A 144 -20.41 -34.21 -18.85
CA MET A 144 -20.92 -35.57 -18.66
C MET A 144 -22.44 -35.59 -18.50
N THR A 145 -22.99 -34.76 -17.62
CA THR A 145 -24.46 -34.68 -17.42
C THR A 145 -25.19 -34.21 -18.68
N LEU A 146 -24.62 -33.27 -19.43
CA LEU A 146 -25.15 -32.87 -20.73
C LEU A 146 -25.12 -34.02 -21.74
N GLN A 147 -24.05 -34.81 -21.77
CA GLN A 147 -23.94 -35.94 -22.67
C GLN A 147 -24.96 -37.02 -22.32
N GLU A 148 -25.13 -37.37 -21.04
CA GLU A 148 -26.17 -38.31 -20.59
C GLU A 148 -27.58 -37.84 -20.97
N LEU A 149 -27.85 -36.54 -20.82
CA LEU A 149 -29.15 -35.97 -21.22
C LEU A 149 -29.36 -36.03 -22.73
N LYS A 150 -28.32 -35.76 -23.53
CA LYS A 150 -28.37 -35.92 -24.99
C LYS A 150 -28.65 -37.37 -25.37
N ASP A 151 -27.94 -38.31 -24.77
CA ASP A 151 -28.13 -39.75 -25.03
C ASP A 151 -29.58 -40.15 -24.69
N LYS A 152 -30.11 -39.72 -23.54
CA LYS A 152 -31.52 -39.93 -23.16
C LYS A 152 -32.50 -39.34 -24.18
N ILE A 153 -32.25 -38.13 -24.68
CA ILE A 153 -33.07 -37.50 -25.73
C ILE A 153 -33.04 -38.35 -27.00
N THR A 154 -31.85 -38.81 -27.43
CA THR A 154 -31.74 -39.66 -28.63
C THR A 154 -32.48 -40.98 -28.46
N THR A 155 -32.42 -41.62 -27.29
CA THR A 155 -33.17 -42.86 -27.03
C THR A 155 -34.67 -42.61 -27.10
N LEU A 156 -35.17 -41.53 -26.49
CA LEU A 156 -36.59 -41.17 -26.54
C LEU A 156 -37.04 -40.87 -27.97
N GLN A 157 -36.23 -40.18 -28.77
CA GLN A 157 -36.53 -39.93 -30.18
C GLN A 157 -36.62 -41.24 -30.98
N THR A 158 -35.73 -42.20 -30.74
CA THR A 158 -35.82 -43.51 -31.41
C THR A 158 -37.05 -44.30 -30.97
N ASP A 159 -37.44 -44.21 -29.70
CA ASP A 159 -38.63 -44.90 -29.21
C ASP A 159 -39.91 -44.27 -29.75
N ILE A 160 -40.00 -42.94 -29.83
CA ILE A 160 -41.09 -42.24 -30.52
C ILE A 160 -41.19 -42.72 -31.97
N ALA A 161 -40.07 -42.79 -32.70
CA ALA A 161 -40.07 -43.28 -34.08
C ALA A 161 -40.59 -44.73 -34.18
N LYS A 162 -40.23 -45.62 -33.25
CA LYS A 162 -40.77 -46.99 -33.19
C LYS A 162 -42.26 -47.01 -32.88
N TYR A 163 -42.74 -46.17 -31.96
CA TYR A 163 -44.17 -46.06 -31.66
C TYR A 163 -44.96 -45.52 -32.86
N ASP A 164 -44.44 -44.53 -33.57
CA ASP A 164 -45.04 -43.99 -34.79
C ASP A 164 -45.10 -45.05 -35.90
N GLU A 165 -44.02 -45.83 -36.08
CA GLU A 165 -43.97 -46.95 -37.03
C GLU A 165 -45.00 -48.04 -36.67
N ALA A 166 -45.02 -48.49 -35.40
CA ALA A 166 -45.98 -49.47 -34.92
C ALA A 166 -47.43 -48.98 -35.04
N SER A 167 -47.68 -47.70 -34.74
CA SER A 167 -48.98 -47.06 -34.88
C SER A 167 -49.42 -46.98 -36.35
N SER A 168 -48.50 -46.61 -37.26
CA SER A 168 -48.76 -46.63 -38.71
C SER A 168 -49.07 -48.05 -39.21
N GLN A 169 -48.29 -49.05 -38.79
CA GLN A 169 -48.53 -50.45 -39.14
C GLN A 169 -49.88 -50.94 -38.62
N ALA A 170 -50.25 -50.62 -37.38
CA ALA A 170 -51.55 -50.96 -36.81
C ALA A 170 -52.70 -50.27 -37.55
N ARG A 171 -52.56 -48.99 -37.91
CA ARG A 171 -53.54 -48.27 -38.74
C ARG A 171 -53.71 -48.91 -40.11
N ASN A 172 -52.62 -49.30 -40.77
CA ASN A 172 -52.66 -49.99 -42.06
C ASN A 172 -53.36 -51.35 -41.92
N GLY A 173 -53.03 -52.14 -40.89
CA GLY A 173 -53.70 -53.42 -40.62
C GLY A 173 -55.20 -53.27 -40.31
N LEU A 174 -55.59 -52.23 -39.55
CA LEU A 174 -57.01 -51.90 -39.32
C LEU A 174 -57.72 -51.46 -40.60
N GLN A 175 -57.03 -50.72 -41.47
CA GLN A 175 -57.55 -50.33 -42.78
C GLN A 175 -57.75 -51.56 -43.68
N ASP A 176 -56.84 -52.53 -43.64
CA ASP A 176 -56.98 -53.80 -44.37
C ASP A 176 -58.18 -54.62 -43.85
N VAL A 177 -58.32 -54.77 -42.53
CA VAL A 177 -59.48 -55.44 -41.92
C VAL A 177 -60.77 -54.71 -42.25
N SER A 178 -60.80 -53.38 -42.14
CA SER A 178 -61.95 -52.56 -42.57
C SER A 178 -62.29 -52.81 -44.03
N GLY A 179 -61.29 -52.91 -44.91
CA GLY A 179 -61.45 -53.28 -46.31
C GLY A 179 -62.03 -54.68 -46.51
N ILE A 180 -61.57 -55.68 -45.75
CA ILE A 180 -62.11 -57.05 -45.79
C ILE A 180 -63.56 -57.08 -45.31
N VAL A 181 -63.87 -56.40 -44.20
CA VAL A 181 -65.24 -56.31 -43.66
C VAL A 181 -66.16 -55.59 -44.65
N GLN A 182 -65.71 -54.51 -45.29
CA GLN A 182 -66.46 -53.81 -46.33
C GLN A 182 -66.71 -54.71 -47.55
N ARG A 183 -65.72 -55.50 -47.99
CA ARG A 183 -65.87 -56.50 -49.07
C ARG A 183 -66.85 -57.59 -48.68
N LEU A 184 -66.68 -58.21 -47.51
CA LEU A 184 -67.58 -59.25 -47.00
C LEU A 184 -69.01 -58.72 -46.85
N HIS A 185 -69.18 -57.51 -46.34
CA HIS A 185 -70.48 -56.85 -46.26
C HIS A 185 -71.08 -56.63 -47.66
N GLY A 186 -70.25 -56.25 -48.65
CA GLY A 186 -70.64 -56.19 -50.07
C GLY A 186 -71.09 -57.56 -50.62
N ASP A 187 -70.33 -58.63 -50.35
CA ASP A 187 -70.60 -59.98 -50.82
C ASP A 187 -71.85 -60.59 -50.16
N VAL A 188 -71.99 -60.44 -48.84
CA VAL A 188 -73.19 -60.86 -48.09
C VAL A 188 -74.41 -60.08 -48.59
N ARG A 189 -74.29 -58.77 -48.79
CA ARG A 189 -75.37 -57.94 -49.35
C ARG A 189 -75.75 -58.38 -50.77
N ALA A 190 -74.77 -58.70 -51.61
CA ALA A 190 -75.00 -59.23 -52.96
C ALA A 190 -75.70 -60.60 -52.92
N SER A 191 -75.30 -61.48 -52.00
CA SER A 191 -75.91 -62.81 -51.82
C SER A 191 -77.35 -62.78 -51.32
N LEU A 192 -77.72 -61.75 -50.55
CA LEU A 192 -79.08 -61.55 -50.03
C LEU A 192 -80.02 -60.82 -51.02
N GLY A 193 -79.56 -60.50 -52.23
CA GLY A 193 -80.37 -59.77 -53.23
C GLY A 193 -80.74 -58.34 -52.80
N MET A 194 -80.09 -57.82 -51.76
CA MET A 194 -80.32 -56.47 -51.25
C MET A 194 -79.58 -55.48 -52.16
N LYS A 195 -80.36 -54.74 -52.97
CA LYS A 195 -79.86 -53.67 -53.85
C LYS A 195 -78.99 -52.68 -53.04
N PRO A 196 -77.84 -52.22 -53.56
CA PRO A 196 -76.91 -51.41 -52.77
C PRO A 196 -77.56 -50.08 -52.37
N LEU A 197 -77.74 -49.87 -51.06
CA LEU A 197 -77.94 -48.52 -50.53
C LEU A 197 -76.62 -47.78 -50.63
N LEU A 198 -76.64 -46.73 -51.44
CA LEU A 198 -75.68 -45.63 -51.44
C LEU A 198 -75.41 -45.23 -49.99
N VAL A 199 -74.21 -45.51 -49.51
CA VAL A 199 -73.69 -44.85 -48.31
C VAL A 199 -73.26 -43.47 -48.80
N GLU A 200 -74.09 -42.48 -48.50
CA GLU A 200 -73.73 -41.07 -48.61
C GLU A 200 -72.40 -40.83 -47.89
N ASN A 201 -71.45 -40.31 -48.65
CA ASN A 201 -70.25 -39.69 -48.14
C ASN A 201 -70.67 -38.50 -47.27
N VAL A 202 -70.75 -38.68 -45.95
CA VAL A 202 -70.65 -37.56 -45.02
C VAL A 202 -69.17 -37.20 -44.94
N ALA A 203 -68.77 -36.36 -45.88
CA ALA A 203 -67.60 -35.52 -45.77
C ALA A 203 -67.89 -34.46 -44.70
N GLU A 204 -67.35 -34.65 -43.50
CA GLU A 204 -66.99 -33.55 -42.58
C GLU A 204 -65.46 -33.64 -42.42
N SER A 205 -64.68 -32.88 -43.20
CA SER A 205 -64.37 -31.46 -42.97
C SER A 205 -64.12 -31.19 -41.48
N GLN A 206 -62.85 -31.24 -41.08
CA GLN A 206 -61.96 -30.07 -41.02
C GLN A 206 -61.90 -29.50 -39.59
N ALA A 207 -60.67 -29.51 -39.07
CA ALA A 207 -60.09 -28.44 -38.26
C ALA A 207 -60.86 -28.00 -37.02
N ALA A 208 -60.67 -28.71 -35.90
CA ALA A 208 -60.70 -28.09 -34.59
C ALA A 208 -59.27 -27.62 -34.24
N SER A 209 -58.91 -26.45 -34.74
CA SER A 209 -57.83 -25.65 -34.18
C SER A 209 -58.15 -25.37 -32.71
N THR A 210 -57.36 -25.89 -31.79
CA THR A 210 -57.33 -25.42 -30.40
C THR A 210 -57.02 -23.93 -30.40
N SER A 211 -58.08 -23.15 -30.20
CA SER A 211 -58.09 -21.74 -29.90
C SER A 211 -57.17 -21.47 -28.70
N LEU A 212 -55.97 -20.96 -28.97
CA LEU A 212 -55.19 -20.25 -27.96
C LEU A 212 -55.89 -18.93 -27.68
N ASP A 213 -56.09 -18.67 -26.39
CA ASP A 213 -56.75 -17.53 -25.80
C ASP A 213 -56.14 -16.20 -26.30
N PRO A 214 -56.90 -15.29 -26.95
CA PRO A 214 -56.38 -13.98 -27.38
C PRO A 214 -56.15 -13.01 -26.22
N ALA A 215 -56.43 -13.41 -24.98
CA ALA A 215 -56.22 -12.61 -23.78
C ALA A 215 -54.91 -12.92 -23.01
N ALA A 216 -54.05 -13.80 -23.52
CA ALA A 216 -52.77 -14.06 -22.87
C ALA A 216 -51.80 -12.87 -23.06
N PRO A 217 -51.32 -12.21 -21.98
CA PRO A 217 -50.40 -11.08 -22.10
C PRO A 217 -49.07 -11.53 -22.72
N SER A 218 -48.57 -10.73 -23.67
CA SER A 218 -47.28 -10.95 -24.32
C SER A 218 -46.16 -10.96 -23.28
N PHE A 219 -45.42 -12.06 -23.18
CA PHE A 219 -44.20 -12.13 -22.38
C PHE A 219 -43.13 -11.23 -23.01
N THR A 220 -42.84 -10.10 -22.38
CA THR A 220 -41.68 -9.27 -22.68
C THR A 220 -40.53 -9.71 -21.78
N PRO A 221 -39.41 -10.22 -22.32
CA PRO A 221 -38.20 -10.39 -21.52
C PRO A 221 -37.60 -9.00 -21.29
N THR A 222 -38.01 -8.34 -20.20
CA THR A 222 -37.30 -7.18 -19.66
C THR A 222 -35.96 -7.67 -19.13
N SER A 223 -34.98 -7.67 -20.03
CA SER A 223 -33.58 -7.59 -19.71
C SER A 223 -33.26 -6.11 -19.55
N GLN A 224 -33.06 -5.65 -18.31
CA GLN A 224 -31.93 -4.78 -17.99
C GLN A 224 -31.72 -4.62 -16.47
N PRO A 225 -30.45 -4.41 -16.05
CA PRO A 225 -30.02 -4.41 -14.66
C PRO A 225 -30.18 -3.03 -14.04
N ALA A 226 -30.65 -2.98 -12.80
CA ALA A 226 -30.62 -1.76 -11.99
C ALA A 226 -29.89 -2.06 -10.67
N GLY A 227 -28.57 -2.01 -10.73
CA GLY A 227 -27.75 -1.77 -9.55
C GLY A 227 -27.88 -0.31 -9.14
N LYS A 228 -28.63 -0.05 -8.07
CA LYS A 228 -28.57 1.20 -7.30
C LYS A 228 -28.02 0.85 -5.92
N ARG A 229 -26.73 1.14 -5.73
CA ARG A 229 -26.11 1.26 -4.41
C ARG A 229 -26.34 2.69 -3.96
N ASP A 230 -27.28 2.89 -3.05
CA ASP A 230 -27.34 4.11 -2.25
C ASP A 230 -26.40 3.95 -1.06
N HIS A 231 -25.50 4.93 -0.93
CA HIS A 231 -24.60 5.12 0.18
C HIS A 231 -24.74 6.57 0.64
N SER A 232 -24.59 6.80 1.96
CA SER A 232 -24.87 8.02 2.75
C SER A 232 -26.35 8.18 3.11
N ASP A 233 -26.76 8.51 4.32
CA ASP A 233 -26.09 9.21 5.41
C ASP A 233 -26.82 8.83 6.72
N SER A 234 -26.09 8.46 7.77
CA SER A 234 -26.65 8.22 9.10
C SER A 234 -25.72 8.88 10.13
N LYS A 235 -26.02 10.15 10.39
CA LYS A 235 -25.67 10.88 11.59
C LYS A 235 -26.60 10.43 12.72
N GLU A 236 -26.03 9.93 13.81
CA GLU A 236 -26.40 10.28 15.18
C GLU A 236 -25.37 9.66 16.14
N SER A 237 -24.64 10.50 16.90
CA SER A 237 -24.59 10.52 18.37
C SER A 237 -23.94 9.26 18.97
N ASP A 238 -22.94 9.32 19.85
CA ASP A 238 -23.00 10.08 21.09
C ASP A 238 -21.66 10.05 21.84
N ALA A 239 -21.58 10.88 22.88
CA ALA A 239 -20.47 11.11 23.80
C ALA A 239 -19.69 9.89 24.31
N SER A 240 -18.37 10.05 24.42
CA SER A 240 -17.61 9.61 25.60
C SER A 240 -16.29 10.37 25.69
N THR A 241 -16.40 11.54 26.31
CA THR A 241 -15.36 12.17 27.11
C THR A 241 -14.92 11.23 28.24
N GLN A 242 -13.70 11.44 28.73
CA GLN A 242 -13.16 11.05 30.04
C GLN A 242 -12.23 9.83 30.17
N THR A 243 -11.04 10.18 30.66
CA THR A 243 -10.15 9.46 31.59
C THR A 243 -9.03 8.62 30.96
N LEU A 244 -7.81 9.19 30.97
CA LEU A 244 -6.65 8.64 31.70
C LEU A 244 -5.47 9.63 31.63
N SER A 245 -5.27 10.33 32.75
CA SER A 245 -4.05 11.09 33.11
C SER A 245 -2.92 10.11 33.56
N PRO A 246 -1.80 10.58 34.11
CA PRO A 246 -0.67 11.28 33.49
C PRO A 246 0.65 10.48 33.64
N SER A 247 1.58 10.63 32.69
CA SER A 247 2.97 10.15 32.86
C SER A 247 3.68 10.94 33.96
N LYS A 248 3.98 10.25 35.06
CA LYS A 248 4.94 10.68 36.09
C LYS A 248 6.35 10.60 35.51
N GLU A 249 6.90 11.74 35.14
CA GLU A 249 8.33 11.91 34.91
C GLU A 249 9.02 12.09 36.27
N ALA A 250 9.67 11.02 36.73
CA ALA A 250 10.48 11.01 37.95
C ALA A 250 11.91 11.42 37.63
N GLN A 251 12.31 12.56 38.17
CA GLN A 251 13.68 13.07 38.23
C GLN A 251 14.56 12.27 39.24
N PRO A 252 15.90 12.49 39.25
CA PRO A 252 16.90 11.44 39.44
C PRO A 252 17.27 11.17 40.90
N ALA A 253 17.57 9.90 41.19
CA ALA A 253 18.15 9.49 42.46
C ALA A 253 19.64 9.86 42.52
N LYS A 254 19.94 10.83 43.39
CA LYS A 254 21.26 11.08 44.00
C LYS A 254 21.81 9.77 44.56
N ARG A 255 23.01 9.36 44.13
CA ARG A 255 23.78 8.33 44.85
C ARG A 255 24.90 9.01 45.62
N THR A 256 24.70 9.06 46.92
CA THR A 256 25.57 9.59 47.96
C THR A 256 26.83 8.75 48.16
N LYS A 257 27.95 9.44 48.36
CA LYS A 257 29.17 9.00 49.05
C LYS A 257 28.87 8.31 50.39
N THR A 258 29.50 7.15 50.64
CA THR A 258 30.09 6.70 51.92
C THR A 258 31.12 5.60 51.56
N SER A 259 32.44 5.77 51.77
CA SER A 259 33.22 5.84 53.03
C SER A 259 33.62 4.47 53.59
N LYS A 260 34.95 4.24 53.62
CA LYS A 260 35.76 3.32 54.46
C LYS A 260 35.58 1.82 54.19
N GLY A 261 36.61 0.98 54.14
CA GLY A 261 37.99 1.05 54.63
C GLY A 261 38.33 -0.30 55.29
N SER A 262 39.62 -0.65 55.36
CA SER A 262 40.22 -1.85 56.02
C SER A 262 39.98 -3.20 55.32
N SER A 263 40.87 -4.20 55.31
CA SER A 263 42.25 -4.45 55.76
C SER A 263 42.56 -5.92 55.39
N SER A 264 43.84 -6.32 55.40
CA SER A 264 44.37 -7.71 55.35
C SER A 264 44.08 -8.50 54.06
N THR A 265 45.02 -9.16 53.40
CA THR A 265 46.22 -9.88 53.87
C THR A 265 47.20 -9.99 52.70
#